data_AF-A0A7V1RER7-F1
#
_entry.id   AF-A0A7V1RER7-F1
#
_cell.length_a   1.000
_cell.length_b   1.000
_cell.length_c   1.000
_cell.angle_alpha   90.00
_cell.angle_beta   90.00
_cell.angle_gamma   90.00
#
_symmetry.space_group_name_H-M   'P 1'
#
loop_
_entity.id
_entity.type
_entity.pdbx_description
1 polymer ?
#
loop_
_entity_poly.entity_id
_entity_poly.type
_entity_poly.pdbx_seq_one_letter_code
_entity_poly.pdbx_strand_id
1 'polypeptide(L)'
;MGVLTLDQLVACVQELPALPEAAQKVFRMTEDPNVSTREIGSVISSDIALTTRLLRIANSAYYGIPRMVGTISEAVVILGIQALRNLALAAATFDLMKGEFAGYGLRAGELWRHSVLCALSAQIIAKKTQAVKLEEAFVGGLLHDVGKVVLNVHVAPQFQAILALAELDEMPFHEAERLILGFDHAEVGRRVAEKWNLPTPLCMAIGAHHQADLEGDTAGLTAVIQAADAACYVENSLLLAPDPRSQCPAAALETLNLAQADLDEIVREAAEQASRSQGLSPVGRAA
;
A
#
# COMPACT_ATOMS: atom_id res chain seq x y z
N MET A 1 3.41 -33.17 -4.96
CA MET A 1 2.70 -31.93 -5.36
C MET A 1 3.69 -31.12 -6.17
N GLY A 2 3.31 -30.66 -7.36
CA GLY A 2 4.23 -29.88 -8.22
C GLY A 2 4.55 -28.53 -7.57
N VAL A 3 5.79 -28.08 -7.70
CA VAL A 3 6.22 -26.73 -7.28
C VAL A 3 5.42 -25.71 -8.10
N LEU A 4 4.61 -24.89 -7.43
CA LEU A 4 3.85 -23.82 -8.07
C LEU A 4 4.84 -22.73 -8.49
N THR A 5 4.99 -22.48 -9.78
CA THR A 5 5.84 -21.37 -10.27
C THR A 5 5.11 -20.03 -10.15
N LEU A 6 5.85 -18.92 -10.07
CA LEU A 6 5.24 -17.58 -10.09
C LEU A 6 4.35 -17.40 -11.32
N ASP A 7 4.78 -17.89 -12.48
CA ASP A 7 3.98 -17.82 -13.71
C ASP A 7 2.76 -18.74 -13.65
N GLN A 8 2.75 -19.84 -12.89
CA GLN A 8 1.55 -20.64 -12.65
C GLN A 8 0.59 -19.97 -11.68
N LEU A 9 1.08 -19.32 -10.61
CA LEU A 9 0.25 -18.53 -9.71
C LEU A 9 -0.40 -17.36 -10.46
N VAL A 10 0.38 -16.69 -11.31
CA VAL A 10 -0.11 -15.60 -12.17
C VAL A 10 -1.02 -16.12 -13.28
N ALA A 11 -0.69 -17.25 -13.94
CA ALA A 11 -1.50 -17.86 -15.01
C ALA A 11 -2.85 -18.40 -14.50
N CYS A 12 -2.97 -18.72 -13.21
CA CYS A 12 -4.23 -18.85 -12.50
C CYS A 12 -4.93 -17.49 -12.32
N VAL A 13 -4.89 -16.61 -13.34
CA VAL A 13 -5.33 -15.19 -13.43
C VAL A 13 -6.70 -14.89 -12.78
N GLN A 14 -7.51 -15.91 -12.49
CA GLN A 14 -8.75 -15.80 -11.73
C GLN A 14 -8.57 -15.45 -10.23
N GLU A 15 -7.41 -15.72 -9.61
CA GLU A 15 -7.20 -15.41 -8.18
C GLU A 15 -6.68 -13.99 -7.91
N LEU A 16 -6.08 -13.32 -8.91
CA LEU A 16 -5.60 -11.94 -8.73
C LEU A 16 -6.80 -10.99 -8.62
N PRO A 17 -6.94 -10.25 -7.51
CA PRO A 17 -8.08 -9.38 -7.27
C PRO A 17 -8.20 -8.35 -8.40
N ALA A 18 -9.43 -8.11 -8.86
CA ALA A 18 -9.71 -7.05 -9.81
C ALA A 18 -10.09 -5.78 -9.05
N LEU A 19 -9.54 -4.63 -9.45
CA LEU A 19 -10.10 -3.36 -9.03
C LEU A 19 -11.52 -3.20 -9.60
N PRO A 20 -12.46 -2.56 -8.89
CA PRO A 20 -13.73 -2.15 -9.45
C PRO A 20 -13.54 -1.40 -10.78
N GLU A 21 -14.43 -1.63 -11.75
CA GLU A 21 -14.32 -1.05 -13.09
C GLU A 21 -14.22 0.47 -13.03
N ALA A 22 -14.96 1.11 -12.11
CA ALA A 22 -14.90 2.55 -11.86
C ALA A 22 -13.49 3.01 -11.46
N ALA A 23 -12.80 2.29 -10.57
CA ALA A 23 -11.44 2.64 -10.14
C ALA A 23 -10.42 2.47 -11.28
N GLN A 24 -10.52 1.39 -12.06
CA GLN A 24 -9.66 1.19 -13.23
C GLN A 24 -9.87 2.30 -14.28
N LYS A 25 -11.13 2.68 -14.51
CA LYS A 25 -11.49 3.74 -15.45
C LYS A 25 -10.96 5.10 -15.00
N VAL A 26 -11.06 5.42 -13.70
CA VAL A 26 -10.44 6.62 -13.12
C VAL A 26 -8.94 6.65 -13.37
N PHE A 27 -8.24 5.53 -13.18
CA PHE A 27 -6.80 5.45 -13.45
C PHE A 27 -6.46 5.77 -14.90
N ARG A 28 -7.05 5.05 -15.85
CA ARG A 28 -6.82 5.28 -17.29
C ARG A 28 -7.10 6.72 -17.70
N MET A 29 -8.17 7.30 -17.16
CA MET A 29 -8.55 8.67 -17.47
C MET A 29 -7.54 9.70 -16.94
N THR A 30 -6.92 9.44 -15.79
CA THR A 30 -5.91 10.35 -15.21
C THR A 30 -4.57 10.35 -15.92
N GLU A 31 -4.34 9.41 -16.86
CA GLU A 31 -3.18 9.44 -17.75
C GLU A 31 -3.33 10.46 -18.87
N ASP A 32 -4.58 10.82 -19.23
CA ASP A 32 -4.84 11.87 -20.20
C ASP A 32 -4.70 13.25 -19.53
N PRO A 33 -3.71 14.08 -19.93
CA PRO A 33 -3.52 15.41 -19.35
C PRO A 33 -4.70 16.35 -19.62
N ASN A 34 -5.62 16.00 -20.53
CA ASN A 34 -6.80 16.80 -20.87
C ASN A 34 -8.09 16.35 -20.16
N VAL A 35 -8.03 15.31 -19.33
CA VAL A 35 -9.22 14.80 -18.65
C VAL A 35 -9.85 15.88 -17.76
N SER A 36 -11.18 16.04 -17.86
CA SER A 36 -11.87 16.98 -16.99
C SER A 36 -12.23 16.37 -15.64
N THR A 37 -12.27 17.22 -14.62
CA THR A 37 -12.75 16.87 -13.27
C THR A 37 -14.17 16.30 -13.28
N ARG A 38 -15.01 16.77 -14.21
CA ARG A 38 -16.39 16.32 -14.40
C ARG A 38 -16.45 14.87 -14.89
N GLU A 39 -15.60 14.51 -15.85
CA GLU A 39 -15.58 13.16 -16.39
C GLU A 39 -15.18 12.16 -15.31
N ILE A 40 -14.11 12.44 -14.56
CA ILE A 40 -13.68 11.59 -13.43
C ILE A 40 -14.76 11.52 -12.36
N GLY A 41 -15.36 12.65 -12.01
CA GLY A 41 -16.43 12.71 -11.03
C GLY A 41 -17.64 11.85 -11.42
N SER A 42 -18.00 11.80 -12.71
CA SER A 42 -19.11 10.98 -13.20
C SER A 42 -18.84 9.49 -13.12
N VAL A 43 -17.60 9.06 -13.40
CA VAL A 43 -17.18 7.66 -13.27
C VAL A 43 -17.24 7.21 -11.82
N ILE A 44 -16.69 8.00 -10.89
CA ILE A 44 -16.72 7.66 -9.47
C ILE A 44 -18.16 7.62 -8.97
N SER A 45 -18.97 8.62 -9.33
CA SER A 45 -20.37 8.73 -8.92
C SER A 45 -21.26 7.60 -9.45
N SER A 46 -20.82 6.85 -10.46
CA SER A 46 -21.54 5.67 -10.96
C SER A 46 -21.44 4.47 -10.03
N ASP A 47 -20.46 4.45 -9.13
CA ASP A 47 -20.28 3.41 -8.11
C ASP A 47 -20.56 4.00 -6.71
N ILE A 48 -21.67 3.57 -6.11
CA ILE A 48 -22.12 4.06 -4.80
C ILE A 48 -21.10 3.73 -3.70
N ALA A 49 -20.52 2.53 -3.72
CA ALA A 49 -19.57 2.10 -2.69
C ALA A 49 -18.27 2.91 -2.78
N LEU A 50 -17.74 3.09 -3.99
CA LEU A 50 -16.56 3.92 -4.24
C LEU A 50 -16.81 5.37 -3.83
N THR A 51 -17.97 5.92 -4.20
CA THR A 51 -18.38 7.29 -3.88
C THR A 51 -18.45 7.53 -2.38
N THR A 52 -19.20 6.69 -1.64
CA THR A 52 -19.36 6.84 -0.20
C THR A 52 -18.02 6.73 0.53
N ARG A 53 -17.15 5.82 0.11
CA ARG A 53 -15.81 5.67 0.71
C ARG A 53 -14.92 6.86 0.40
N LEU A 54 -14.88 7.30 -0.86
CA LEU A 54 -14.08 8.44 -1.25
C LEU A 54 -14.50 9.69 -0.46
N LEU A 55 -15.79 9.99 -0.38
CA LEU A 55 -16.30 11.12 0.40
C LEU A 55 -15.93 10.99 1.87
N ARG A 56 -16.00 9.78 2.44
CA ARG A 56 -15.60 9.54 3.83
C ARG A 56 -14.09 9.76 4.05
N ILE A 57 -13.24 9.38 3.10
CA ILE A 57 -11.80 9.62 3.20
C ILE A 57 -11.48 11.10 2.95
N ALA A 58 -12.11 11.74 1.97
CA ALA A 58 -11.97 13.18 1.68
C ALA A 58 -12.37 14.06 2.89
N ASN A 59 -13.38 13.64 3.64
CA ASN A 59 -13.82 14.30 4.89
C ASN A 59 -13.01 13.91 6.13
N SER A 60 -12.00 13.06 5.98
CA SER A 60 -11.15 12.71 7.11
C SER A 60 -10.22 13.87 7.49
N ALA A 61 -9.80 13.93 8.75
CA ALA A 61 -8.94 15.02 9.23
C ALA A 61 -7.59 15.09 8.48
N TYR A 62 -7.18 14.00 7.84
CA TYR A 62 -5.99 13.93 6.98
C TYR A 62 -5.98 15.00 5.89
N TYR A 63 -7.10 15.24 5.20
CA TYR A 63 -7.16 16.28 4.17
C TYR A 63 -7.37 17.68 4.73
N GLY A 64 -7.64 17.81 6.04
CA GLY A 64 -7.77 19.09 6.73
C GLY A 64 -8.85 20.01 6.13
N ILE A 65 -9.84 19.47 5.41
CA ILE A 65 -10.87 20.28 4.78
C ILE A 65 -11.77 20.86 5.89
N PRO A 66 -11.87 22.20 6.01
CA PRO A 66 -12.54 22.85 7.15
C PRO A 66 -14.06 22.66 7.17
N ARG A 67 -14.64 22.10 6.10
CA ARG A 67 -16.07 21.84 5.95
C ARG A 67 -16.29 20.47 5.32
N MET A 68 -17.44 19.87 5.62
CA MET A 68 -17.85 18.60 5.00
C MET A 68 -18.05 18.77 3.48
N VAL A 69 -17.40 17.90 2.72
CA VAL A 69 -17.54 17.68 1.28
C VAL A 69 -18.69 16.71 1.05
N GLY A 70 -19.72 17.15 0.33
CA GLY A 70 -20.94 16.36 0.09
C GLY A 70 -20.97 15.65 -1.26
N THR A 71 -20.11 16.04 -2.22
CA THR A 71 -20.14 15.52 -3.59
C THR A 71 -18.75 15.25 -4.15
N ILE A 72 -18.64 14.33 -5.12
CA ILE A 72 -17.36 14.03 -5.77
C ILE A 72 -16.84 15.26 -6.52
N SER A 73 -17.69 16.00 -7.22
CA SER A 73 -17.30 17.22 -7.93
C SER A 73 -16.64 18.23 -7.00
N GLU A 74 -17.18 18.40 -5.80
CA GLU A 74 -16.60 19.25 -4.76
C GLU A 74 -15.27 18.72 -4.24
N ALA A 75 -15.15 17.41 -4.02
CA ALA A 75 -13.89 16.77 -3.67
C ALA A 75 -12.81 17.03 -4.73
N VAL A 76 -13.15 16.95 -6.03
CA VAL A 76 -12.20 17.18 -7.12
C VAL A 76 -11.71 18.63 -7.14
N VAL A 77 -12.59 19.60 -6.90
CA VAL A 77 -12.22 21.02 -6.90
C VAL A 77 -11.26 21.35 -5.75
N ILE A 78 -11.46 20.75 -4.58
CA ILE A 78 -10.66 21.03 -3.39
C ILE A 78 -9.33 20.26 -3.41
N LEU A 79 -9.37 18.98 -3.77
CA LEU A 79 -8.22 18.07 -3.67
C LEU A 79 -7.42 17.97 -4.97
N GLY A 80 -8.03 18.32 -6.10
CA GLY A 80 -7.48 18.08 -7.43
C GLY A 80 -7.68 16.64 -7.91
N ILE A 81 -7.44 16.44 -9.21
CA ILE A 81 -7.61 15.16 -9.90
C ILE A 81 -6.68 14.08 -9.31
N GLN A 82 -5.45 14.48 -9.00
CA GLN A 82 -4.39 13.56 -8.58
C GLN A 82 -4.66 12.95 -7.19
N ALA A 83 -5.12 13.75 -6.23
CA ALA A 83 -5.56 13.23 -4.93
C ALA A 83 -6.84 12.39 -5.05
N LEU A 84 -7.77 12.74 -5.94
CA LEU A 84 -8.99 11.97 -6.18
C LEU A 84 -8.69 10.57 -6.74
N ARG A 85 -7.70 10.45 -7.62
CA ARG A 85 -7.20 9.16 -8.12
C ARG A 85 -6.73 8.26 -6.97
N ASN A 86 -5.91 8.82 -6.08
CA ASN A 86 -5.37 8.10 -4.93
C ASN A 86 -6.49 7.65 -3.98
N LEU A 87 -7.47 8.52 -3.75
CA LEU A 87 -8.65 8.20 -2.95
C LEU A 87 -9.50 7.09 -3.56
N ALA A 88 -9.70 7.12 -4.89
CA ALA A 88 -10.43 6.08 -5.58
C ALA A 88 -9.72 4.72 -5.44
N LEU A 89 -8.38 4.71 -5.49
CA LEU A 89 -7.60 3.50 -5.26
C LEU A 89 -7.73 3.00 -3.82
N ALA A 90 -7.56 3.88 -2.83
CA ALA A 90 -7.74 3.56 -1.42
C ALA A 90 -9.13 3.00 -1.13
N ALA A 91 -10.17 3.64 -1.66
CA ALA A 91 -11.54 3.17 -1.52
C ALA A 91 -11.79 1.81 -2.20
N ALA A 92 -11.11 1.53 -3.31
CA ALA A 92 -11.20 0.28 -4.04
C ALA A 92 -10.44 -0.88 -3.37
N THR A 93 -9.25 -0.63 -2.82
CA THR A 93 -8.44 -1.67 -2.16
C THR A 93 -8.86 -1.97 -0.73
N PHE A 94 -9.65 -1.09 -0.10
CA PHE A 94 -10.22 -1.32 1.22
C PHE A 94 -10.90 -2.69 1.36
N ASP A 95 -11.77 -3.07 0.42
CA ASP A 95 -12.46 -4.37 0.50
C ASP A 95 -11.54 -5.56 0.35
N LEU A 96 -10.43 -5.38 -0.38
CA LEU A 96 -9.43 -6.41 -0.60
C LEU A 96 -8.55 -6.62 0.63
N MET A 97 -8.33 -5.57 1.45
CA MET A 97 -7.36 -5.56 2.55
C MET A 97 -8.00 -5.52 3.96
N LYS A 98 -9.32 -5.37 4.08
CA LYS A 98 -10.02 -5.33 5.38
C LYS A 98 -10.24 -6.70 6.03
N GLY A 99 -10.05 -7.78 5.27
CA GLY A 99 -10.27 -9.16 5.73
C GLY A 99 -9.25 -9.62 6.77
N GLU A 100 -9.44 -10.84 7.25
CA GLU A 100 -8.44 -11.57 8.03
C GLU A 100 -7.49 -12.30 7.06
N PHE A 101 -6.19 -12.26 7.34
CA PHE A 101 -5.16 -12.92 6.56
C PHE A 101 -4.38 -13.88 7.45
N ALA A 102 -4.96 -15.05 7.69
CA ALA A 102 -4.39 -16.09 8.55
C ALA A 102 -3.00 -16.56 8.11
N GLY A 103 -2.70 -16.53 6.81
CA GLY A 103 -1.36 -16.81 6.27
C GLY A 103 -0.30 -15.81 6.70
N TYR A 104 -0.69 -14.65 7.23
CA TYR A 104 0.20 -13.64 7.76
C TYR A 104 -0.01 -13.38 9.25
N GLY A 105 -0.87 -14.16 9.92
CA GLY A 105 -1.26 -13.91 11.30
C GLY A 105 -1.99 -12.57 11.52
N LEU A 106 -2.55 -11.97 10.46
CA LEU A 106 -3.19 -10.66 10.51
C LEU A 106 -4.70 -10.79 10.75
N ARG A 107 -5.20 -10.11 11.77
CA ARG A 107 -6.63 -9.97 12.06
C ARG A 107 -7.31 -9.03 11.08
N ALA A 108 -8.64 -9.06 11.09
CA ALA A 108 -9.47 -8.19 10.27
C ALA A 108 -9.05 -6.71 10.36
N GLY A 109 -8.66 -6.15 9.22
CA GLY A 109 -8.30 -4.75 9.06
C GLY A 109 -6.87 -4.38 9.48
N GLU A 110 -6.04 -5.33 9.93
CA GLU A 110 -4.64 -5.05 10.27
C GLU A 110 -3.80 -4.76 9.02
N LEU A 111 -3.98 -5.53 7.94
CA LEU A 111 -3.31 -5.24 6.66
C LEU A 111 -3.65 -3.84 6.15
N TRP A 112 -4.94 -3.49 6.13
CA TRP A 112 -5.37 -2.14 5.74
C TRP A 112 -4.77 -1.04 6.61
N ARG A 113 -4.73 -1.21 7.95
CA ARG A 113 -4.11 -0.21 8.84
C ARG A 113 -2.64 -0.02 8.54
N HIS A 114 -1.90 -1.11 8.36
CA HIS A 114 -0.48 -1.08 7.98
C HIS A 114 -0.29 -0.32 6.67
N SER A 115 -1.03 -0.70 5.63
CA SER A 115 -0.96 -0.05 4.32
C SER A 115 -1.29 1.45 4.37
N VAL A 116 -2.27 1.87 5.18
CA VAL A 116 -2.57 3.29 5.37
C VAL A 116 -1.44 4.01 6.09
N LEU A 117 -0.91 3.41 7.17
CA LEU A 117 0.19 4.01 7.92
C LEU A 117 1.42 4.17 7.01
N CYS A 118 1.73 3.16 6.20
CA CYS A 118 2.79 3.22 5.18
C CYS A 118 2.54 4.30 4.14
N ALA A 119 1.31 4.43 3.63
CA ALA A 119 0.95 5.47 2.66
C ALA A 119 1.17 6.88 3.21
N LEU A 120 0.80 7.12 4.47
CA LEU A 120 1.00 8.38 5.16
C LEU A 120 2.48 8.65 5.42
N SER A 121 3.22 7.66 5.94
CA SER A 121 4.66 7.75 6.17
C SER A 121 5.42 8.03 4.87
N ALA A 122 5.11 7.32 3.79
CA ALA A 122 5.69 7.53 2.46
C ALA A 122 5.45 8.96 1.96
N GLN A 123 4.24 9.49 2.18
CA GLN A 123 3.94 10.87 1.79
C GLN A 123 4.69 11.91 2.64
N ILE A 124 4.82 11.68 3.96
CA ILE A 124 5.62 12.55 4.84
C ILE A 124 7.09 12.53 4.40
N ILE A 125 7.64 11.35 4.10
CA ILE A 125 9.00 11.18 3.57
C ILE A 125 9.15 11.94 2.25
N ALA A 126 8.24 11.74 1.29
CA ALA A 126 8.29 12.44 0.01
C ALA A 126 8.19 13.96 0.17
N LYS A 127 7.42 14.44 1.15
CA LYS A 127 7.33 15.88 1.49
C LYS A 127 8.63 16.42 2.07
N LYS A 128 9.30 15.67 2.95
CA LYS A 128 10.58 16.07 3.57
C LYS A 128 11.73 16.05 2.56
N THR A 129 11.79 15.02 1.72
CA THR A 129 12.94 14.73 0.85
C THR A 129 12.80 15.28 -0.56
N GLN A 130 11.56 15.51 -1.03
CA GLN A 130 11.24 15.87 -2.41
C GLN A 130 11.75 14.84 -3.45
N ALA A 131 12.05 13.61 -3.02
CA ALA A 131 12.60 12.56 -3.88
C ALA A 131 11.61 12.10 -4.96
N VAL A 132 10.31 12.17 -4.68
CA VAL A 132 9.21 11.76 -5.57
C VAL A 132 7.97 12.62 -5.32
N LYS A 133 6.98 12.50 -6.21
CA LYS A 133 5.68 13.15 -6.00
C LYS A 133 4.96 12.53 -4.81
N LEU A 134 4.31 13.37 -4.01
CA LEU A 134 3.56 12.97 -2.81
C LEU A 134 2.52 11.89 -3.12
N GLU A 135 1.91 11.98 -4.29
CA GLU A 135 0.80 11.14 -4.68
C GLU A 135 1.26 9.77 -5.17
N GLU A 136 2.44 9.69 -5.78
CA GLU A 136 3.09 8.43 -6.14
C GLU A 136 3.56 7.70 -4.87
N ALA A 137 4.17 8.42 -3.93
CA ALA A 137 4.58 7.88 -2.63
C ALA A 137 3.40 7.31 -1.84
N PHE A 138 2.29 8.05 -1.75
CA PHE A 138 1.09 7.58 -1.06
C PHE A 138 0.54 6.27 -1.67
N VAL A 139 0.43 6.21 -3.00
CA VAL A 139 -0.08 5.01 -3.69
C VAL A 139 0.88 3.83 -3.51
N GLY A 140 2.18 4.07 -3.62
CA GLY A 140 3.21 3.06 -3.37
C GLY A 140 3.10 2.48 -1.96
N GLY A 141 3.08 3.34 -0.94
CA GLY A 141 2.93 2.90 0.46
C GLY A 141 1.61 2.19 0.74
N LEU A 142 0.51 2.59 0.08
CA LEU A 142 -0.78 1.91 0.22
C LEU A 142 -0.80 0.50 -0.40
N LEU A 143 -0.08 0.30 -1.51
CA LEU A 143 -0.17 -0.93 -2.31
C LEU A 143 1.02 -1.87 -2.17
N HIS A 144 2.10 -1.48 -1.48
CA HIS A 144 3.33 -2.30 -1.38
C HIS A 144 3.04 -3.76 -0.98
N ASP A 145 2.09 -3.93 -0.06
CA ASP A 145 1.73 -5.22 0.53
C ASP A 145 0.52 -5.90 -0.12
N VAL A 146 0.04 -5.41 -1.28
CA VAL A 146 -1.14 -5.98 -1.96
C VAL A 146 -0.96 -7.45 -2.34
N GLY A 147 0.29 -7.89 -2.52
CA GLY A 147 0.60 -9.30 -2.79
C GLY A 147 0.18 -10.24 -1.67
N LYS A 148 0.17 -9.77 -0.40
CA LYS A 148 -0.31 -10.56 0.75
C LYS A 148 -1.78 -10.96 0.61
N VAL A 149 -2.61 -10.15 -0.08
CA VAL A 149 -4.02 -10.49 -0.35
C VAL A 149 -4.14 -11.77 -1.15
N VAL A 150 -3.30 -11.93 -2.16
CA VAL A 150 -3.29 -13.10 -3.05
C VAL A 150 -2.58 -14.26 -2.37
N LEU A 151 -1.41 -13.98 -1.80
CA LEU A 151 -0.53 -15.03 -1.30
C LEU A 151 -1.06 -15.66 -0.02
N ASN A 152 -1.92 -14.97 0.74
CA ASN A 152 -2.49 -15.45 2.00
C ASN A 152 -3.03 -16.89 1.95
N VAL A 153 -3.74 -17.29 0.89
CA VAL A 153 -4.30 -18.66 0.77
C VAL A 153 -3.22 -19.72 0.53
N HIS A 154 -2.09 -19.30 -0.06
CA HIS A 154 -0.91 -20.13 -0.34
C HIS A 154 0.13 -20.05 0.77
N VAL A 155 0.07 -19.06 1.67
CA VAL A 155 0.91 -18.98 2.88
C VAL A 155 0.26 -19.73 4.03
N ALA A 156 -1.08 -19.70 4.16
CA ALA A 156 -1.77 -20.26 5.33
C ALA A 156 -1.43 -21.73 5.64
N PRO A 157 -1.35 -22.66 4.67
CA PRO A 157 -0.91 -24.04 4.94
C PRO A 157 0.56 -24.18 5.37
N GLN A 158 1.41 -23.20 5.04
CA GLN A 158 2.86 -23.19 5.24
C GLN A 158 3.29 -22.23 6.36
N PHE A 159 2.36 -21.48 6.94
CA PHE A 159 2.63 -20.36 7.82
C PHE A 159 3.55 -20.73 8.99
N GLN A 160 3.33 -21.89 9.62
CA GLN A 160 4.18 -22.35 10.72
C GLN A 160 5.61 -22.68 10.29
N ALA A 161 5.82 -23.17 9.07
CA ALA A 161 7.15 -23.44 8.55
C ALA A 161 7.89 -22.14 8.20
N ILE A 162 7.19 -21.17 7.60
CA ILE A 162 7.72 -19.84 7.30
C ILE A 162 8.09 -19.11 8.60
N LEU A 163 7.19 -19.16 9.60
CA LEU A 163 7.41 -18.58 10.91
C LEU A 163 8.62 -19.20 11.61
N ALA A 164 8.75 -20.53 11.57
CA ALA A 164 9.90 -21.22 12.18
C ALA A 164 11.23 -20.81 11.52
N LEU A 165 11.29 -20.65 10.21
CA LEU A 165 12.50 -20.15 9.52
C LEU A 165 12.81 -18.70 9.92
N ALA A 166 11.79 -17.83 9.96
CA ALA A 166 11.98 -16.43 10.35
C ALA A 166 12.50 -16.30 11.79
N GLU A 167 11.94 -17.07 12.72
CA GLU A 167 12.31 -17.00 14.15
C GLU A 167 13.64 -17.70 14.46
N LEU A 168 13.90 -18.89 13.91
CA LEU A 168 15.09 -19.68 14.26
C LEU A 168 16.35 -19.21 13.54
N ASP A 169 16.22 -18.78 12.29
CA ASP A 169 17.36 -18.37 11.46
C ASP A 169 17.52 -16.84 11.41
N GLU A 170 16.75 -16.09 12.23
CA GLU A 170 16.68 -14.62 12.24
C GLU A 170 16.53 -14.02 10.83
N MET A 171 15.71 -14.68 10.02
CA MET A 171 15.52 -14.38 8.60
C MET A 171 14.30 -13.46 8.39
N PRO A 172 14.38 -12.48 7.48
CA PRO A 172 13.21 -11.71 7.07
C PRO A 172 12.08 -12.62 6.56
N PHE A 173 10.83 -12.32 6.93
CA PHE A 173 9.68 -13.15 6.55
C PHE A 173 9.57 -13.36 5.04
N HIS A 174 9.87 -12.34 4.23
CA HIS A 174 9.83 -12.42 2.77
C HIS A 174 10.89 -13.38 2.19
N GLU A 175 12.06 -13.51 2.83
CA GLU A 175 13.06 -14.51 2.42
C GLU A 175 12.57 -15.93 2.77
N ALA A 176 11.94 -16.12 3.92
CA ALA A 176 11.34 -17.40 4.30
C ALA A 176 10.17 -17.79 3.37
N GLU A 177 9.34 -16.84 2.94
CA GLU A 177 8.35 -17.03 1.89
C GLU A 177 9.00 -17.53 0.60
N ARG A 178 10.06 -16.85 0.15
CA ARG A 178 10.79 -17.20 -1.07
C ARG A 178 11.40 -18.60 -0.99
N LEU A 179 11.94 -19.01 0.14
CA LEU A 179 12.51 -20.35 0.33
C LEU A 179 11.45 -21.45 0.24
N ILE A 180 10.26 -21.22 0.79
CA ILE A 180 9.20 -22.25 0.87
C ILE A 180 8.33 -22.27 -0.39
N LEU A 181 8.02 -21.10 -0.95
CA LEU A 181 7.07 -20.93 -2.05
C LEU A 181 7.76 -20.69 -3.41
N GLY A 182 9.03 -20.27 -3.39
CA GLY A 182 9.81 -19.93 -4.59
C GLY A 182 9.72 -18.44 -5.01
N PHE A 183 8.89 -17.66 -4.32
CA PHE A 183 8.67 -16.22 -4.53
C PHE A 183 8.06 -15.61 -3.27
N ASP A 184 8.08 -14.28 -3.16
CA ASP A 184 7.54 -13.55 -2.00
C ASP A 184 6.31 -12.68 -2.34
N HIS A 185 5.74 -12.04 -1.32
CA HIS A 185 4.59 -11.15 -1.50
C HIS A 185 4.91 -9.90 -2.34
N ALA A 186 6.15 -9.41 -2.36
CA ALA A 186 6.53 -8.24 -3.15
C ALA A 186 6.45 -8.56 -4.66
N GLU A 187 6.98 -9.70 -5.07
CA GLU A 187 6.90 -10.18 -6.46
C GLU A 187 5.46 -10.37 -6.91
N VAL A 188 4.61 -10.96 -6.06
CA VAL A 188 3.17 -11.11 -6.35
C VAL A 188 2.49 -9.75 -6.41
N GLY A 189 2.82 -8.83 -5.50
CA GLY A 189 2.31 -7.46 -5.47
C GLY A 189 2.61 -6.70 -6.76
N ARG A 190 3.81 -6.84 -7.32
CA ARG A 190 4.18 -6.28 -8.62
C ARG A 190 3.28 -6.81 -9.74
N ARG A 191 3.03 -8.12 -9.78
CA ARG A 191 2.16 -8.73 -10.81
C ARG A 191 0.71 -8.24 -10.68
N VAL A 192 0.23 -8.01 -9.45
CA VAL A 192 -1.08 -7.38 -9.20
C VAL A 192 -1.09 -5.95 -9.76
N ALA A 193 -0.08 -5.15 -9.46
CA ALA A 193 0.04 -3.77 -9.95
C ALA A 193 0.10 -3.68 -11.49
N GLU A 194 0.86 -4.58 -12.13
CA GLU A 194 0.94 -4.71 -13.58
C GLU A 194 -0.43 -5.09 -14.18
N LYS A 195 -1.15 -6.06 -13.58
CA LYS A 195 -2.50 -6.44 -14.01
C LYS A 195 -3.50 -5.28 -13.89
N TRP A 196 -3.30 -4.40 -12.92
CA TRP A 196 -4.11 -3.19 -12.74
C TRP A 196 -3.71 -2.05 -13.70
N ASN A 197 -2.70 -2.26 -14.54
CA ASN A 197 -2.11 -1.26 -15.44
C ASN A 197 -1.64 -0.03 -14.66
N LEU A 198 -1.01 -0.23 -13.50
CA LEU A 198 -0.37 0.88 -12.79
C LEU A 198 0.92 1.31 -13.53
N PRO A 199 1.33 2.59 -13.39
CA PRO A 199 2.58 3.07 -13.95
C PRO A 199 3.79 2.22 -13.55
N THR A 200 4.71 1.99 -14.48
CA THR A 200 5.93 1.18 -14.26
C THR A 200 6.68 1.54 -12.97
N PRO A 201 6.87 2.82 -12.60
CA PRO A 201 7.54 3.15 -11.34
C PRO A 201 6.86 2.56 -10.10
N LEU A 202 5.52 2.52 -10.06
CA LEU A 202 4.77 1.92 -8.97
C LEU A 202 4.91 0.39 -8.98
N CYS A 203 4.82 -0.25 -10.15
CA CYS A 203 5.01 -1.70 -10.26
C CYS A 203 6.39 -2.12 -9.77
N MET A 204 7.43 -1.38 -10.14
CA MET A 204 8.81 -1.63 -9.72
C MET A 204 8.98 -1.41 -8.22
N ALA A 205 8.50 -0.29 -7.69
CA ALA A 205 8.65 0.02 -6.27
C ALA A 205 7.89 -0.98 -5.38
N ILE A 206 6.70 -1.44 -5.79
CA ILE A 206 5.97 -2.52 -5.11
C ILE A 206 6.75 -3.84 -5.20
N GLY A 207 7.36 -4.17 -6.34
CA GLY A 207 8.11 -5.42 -6.51
C GLY A 207 9.46 -5.48 -5.80
N ALA A 208 10.05 -4.32 -5.52
CA ALA A 208 11.42 -4.20 -5.00
C ALA A 208 11.48 -3.66 -3.57
N HIS A 209 10.34 -3.51 -2.86
CA HIS A 209 10.33 -2.88 -1.54
C HIS A 209 11.07 -3.66 -0.43
N HIS A 210 11.50 -4.90 -0.68
CA HIS A 210 12.41 -5.65 0.21
C HIS A 210 13.84 -5.81 -0.36
N GLN A 211 14.11 -5.35 -1.58
CA GLN A 211 15.43 -5.51 -2.20
C GLN A 211 16.44 -4.51 -1.65
N ALA A 212 17.67 -4.95 -1.38
CA ALA A 212 18.71 -4.08 -0.85
C ALA A 212 19.18 -3.02 -1.85
N ASP A 213 19.23 -3.39 -3.14
CA ASP A 213 19.79 -2.54 -4.19
C ASP A 213 18.72 -1.63 -4.80
N LEU A 214 19.10 -0.37 -5.02
CA LEU A 214 18.27 0.64 -5.65
C LEU A 214 18.93 1.06 -6.97
N GLU A 215 18.31 0.70 -8.08
CA GLU A 215 18.84 1.02 -9.41
C GLU A 215 17.83 1.76 -10.29
N GLY A 216 18.36 2.66 -11.12
CA GLY A 216 17.61 3.34 -12.18
C GLY A 216 16.60 4.37 -11.71
N ASP A 217 15.71 4.76 -12.63
CA ASP A 217 14.78 5.88 -12.46
C ASP A 217 13.72 5.66 -11.37
N THR A 218 13.61 4.44 -10.83
CA THR A 218 12.64 4.07 -9.78
C THR A 218 13.25 4.03 -8.38
N ALA A 219 14.55 4.30 -8.23
CA ALA A 219 15.27 4.26 -6.97
C ALA A 219 14.62 5.16 -5.90
N GLY A 220 14.24 6.39 -6.25
CA GLY A 220 13.62 7.32 -5.31
C GLY A 220 12.30 6.81 -4.73
N LEU A 221 11.38 6.31 -5.58
CA LEU A 221 10.09 5.81 -5.11
C LEU A 221 10.24 4.54 -4.28
N THR A 222 11.13 3.64 -4.69
CA THR A 222 11.41 2.40 -3.98
C THR A 222 12.02 2.69 -2.60
N ALA A 223 12.97 3.62 -2.51
CA ALA A 223 13.55 4.07 -1.24
C ALA A 223 12.50 4.65 -0.31
N VAL A 224 11.56 5.47 -0.83
CA VAL A 224 10.47 6.03 -0.04
C VAL A 224 9.57 4.93 0.53
N ILE A 225 9.22 3.92 -0.26
CA ILE A 225 8.37 2.81 0.21
C ILE A 225 9.13 1.97 1.24
N GLN A 226 10.40 1.64 1.00
CA GLN A 226 11.26 0.91 1.93
C GLN A 226 11.35 1.59 3.29
N ALA A 227 11.67 2.88 3.30
CA ALA A 227 11.74 3.66 4.53
C ALA A 227 10.38 3.78 5.24
N ALA A 228 9.29 3.92 4.48
CA ALA A 228 7.95 3.99 5.03
C ALA A 228 7.52 2.65 5.68
N ASP A 229 7.73 1.52 5.01
CA ASP A 229 7.38 0.20 5.52
C ASP A 229 8.16 -0.11 6.81
N ALA A 230 9.48 0.14 6.79
CA ALA A 230 10.33 -0.02 7.96
C ALA A 230 9.90 0.86 9.15
N ALA A 231 9.39 2.08 8.88
CA ALA A 231 8.88 2.97 9.93
C ALA A 231 7.57 2.45 10.56
N CYS A 232 6.69 1.84 9.76
CA CYS A 232 5.31 1.53 10.16
C CYS A 232 5.14 0.25 10.98
N TYR A 233 6.16 -0.60 11.02
CA TYR A 233 6.07 -1.88 11.72
C TYR A 233 5.96 -1.75 13.26
N VAL A 234 6.16 -0.55 13.81
CA VAL A 234 6.31 -0.30 15.25
C VAL A 234 5.04 -0.55 16.09
N GLU A 235 3.85 -0.67 15.51
CA GLU A 235 2.62 -0.67 16.34
C GLU A 235 1.84 -1.99 16.46
N ASN A 236 2.00 -3.01 15.61
CA ASN A 236 0.99 -4.09 15.66
C ASN A 236 1.35 -5.50 15.15
N SER A 237 2.61 -5.83 14.90
CA SER A 237 2.97 -7.19 14.49
C SER A 237 3.67 -7.93 15.64
N LEU A 238 3.31 -9.21 15.78
CA LEU A 238 4.05 -10.20 16.56
C LEU A 238 5.55 -9.91 16.44
N LEU A 239 6.27 -9.99 17.56
CA LEU A 239 7.73 -9.87 17.66
C LEU A 239 8.40 -10.93 16.77
N LEU A 240 8.41 -10.72 15.46
CA LEU A 240 9.18 -11.49 14.50
C LEU A 240 10.56 -10.86 14.50
N ALA A 241 11.53 -11.58 15.05
CA ALA A 241 12.92 -11.26 14.81
C ALA A 241 13.25 -11.54 13.33
N PRO A 242 14.14 -10.75 12.70
CA PRO A 242 14.83 -9.58 13.25
C PRO A 242 13.94 -8.34 13.27
N ASP A 243 14.24 -7.33 14.12
CA ASP A 243 13.49 -6.06 14.18
C ASP A 243 13.37 -5.47 12.77
N PRO A 244 12.18 -5.32 12.19
CA PRO A 244 12.05 -4.84 10.82
C PRO A 244 12.52 -3.40 10.59
N ARG A 245 12.71 -2.58 11.64
CA ARG A 245 13.43 -1.31 11.49
C ARG A 245 14.89 -1.53 11.08
N SER A 246 15.50 -2.61 11.56
CA SER A 246 16.84 -3.04 11.14
C SER A 246 16.86 -3.68 9.75
N GLN A 247 15.69 -3.93 9.16
CA GLN A 247 15.55 -4.44 7.79
C GLN A 247 15.40 -3.31 6.75
N CYS A 248 15.33 -2.03 7.17
CA CYS A 248 15.39 -0.91 6.22
C CYS A 248 16.73 -0.94 5.48
N PRO A 249 16.76 -1.03 4.14
CA PRO A 249 18.00 -1.02 3.40
C PRO A 249 18.77 0.29 3.64
N ALA A 250 20.07 0.19 3.97
CA ALA A 250 20.91 1.37 4.18
C ALA A 250 20.90 2.30 2.94
N ALA A 251 20.88 1.71 1.74
CA ALA A 251 20.76 2.43 0.48
C ALA A 251 19.50 3.30 0.39
N ALA A 252 18.39 2.90 1.00
CA ALA A 252 17.15 3.68 1.03
C ALA A 252 17.32 4.96 1.86
N LEU A 253 17.88 4.82 3.05
CA LEU A 253 18.16 5.95 3.95
C LEU A 253 19.19 6.92 3.35
N GLU A 254 20.24 6.38 2.73
CA GLU A 254 21.25 7.16 2.02
C GLU A 254 20.66 7.93 0.84
N THR A 255 19.84 7.26 0.00
CA THR A 255 19.15 7.87 -1.14
C THR A 255 18.25 9.01 -0.72
N LEU A 256 17.60 8.87 0.43
CA LEU A 256 16.66 9.86 0.98
C LEU A 256 17.33 10.91 1.88
N ASN A 257 18.62 10.75 2.19
CA ASN A 257 19.34 11.54 3.18
C ASN A 257 18.60 11.59 4.53
N LEU A 258 18.13 10.43 5.00
CA LEU A 258 17.46 10.24 6.29
C LEU A 258 18.34 9.42 7.23
N ALA A 259 18.23 9.68 8.53
CA ALA A 259 18.75 8.82 9.58
C ALA A 259 17.67 7.85 10.09
N GLN A 260 18.10 6.75 10.71
CA GLN A 260 17.16 5.80 11.33
C GLN A 260 16.21 6.48 12.33
N ALA A 261 16.70 7.48 13.07
CA ALA A 261 15.91 8.23 14.05
C ALA A 261 14.78 9.06 13.41
N ASP A 262 14.89 9.41 12.13
CA ASP A 262 13.82 10.13 11.43
C ASP A 262 12.59 9.25 11.22
N LEU A 263 12.77 7.92 11.09
CA LEU A 263 11.68 6.96 10.86
C LEU A 263 10.71 6.93 12.05
N ASP A 264 11.22 7.00 13.28
CA ASP A 264 10.39 7.04 14.49
C ASP A 264 9.53 8.31 14.55
N GLU A 265 10.07 9.45 14.12
CA GLU A 265 9.31 10.70 14.02
C GLU A 265 8.23 10.61 12.93
N ILE A 266 8.60 10.06 11.77
CA ILE A 266 7.71 9.92 10.61
C ILE A 266 6.50 9.05 10.96
N VAL A 267 6.71 7.86 11.54
CA VAL A 267 5.59 6.96 11.89
C VAL A 267 4.70 7.57 12.96
N ARG A 268 5.27 8.29 13.94
CA ARG A 268 4.49 8.99 14.96
C ARG A 268 3.61 10.07 14.32
N GLU A 269 4.16 10.87 13.41
CA GLU A 269 3.39 11.87 12.66
C GLU A 269 2.29 11.19 11.82
N ALA A 270 2.60 10.09 11.14
CA ALA A 270 1.64 9.31 10.36
C ALA A 270 0.51 8.74 11.24
N ALA A 271 0.82 8.20 12.42
CA ALA A 271 -0.16 7.67 13.37
C ALA A 271 -1.07 8.77 13.94
N GLU A 272 -0.52 9.96 14.22
CA GLU A 272 -1.32 11.13 14.58
C GLU A 272 -2.28 11.55 13.45
N GLN A 273 -1.82 11.52 12.19
CA GLN A 273 -2.69 11.81 11.04
C GLN A 273 -3.77 10.73 10.86
N ALA A 274 -3.42 9.44 11.01
CA ALA A 274 -4.34 8.32 10.88
C ALA A 274 -5.42 8.32 11.98
N SER A 275 -5.05 8.57 13.24
CA SER A 275 -5.98 8.58 14.38
C SER A 275 -7.01 9.70 14.31
N ARG A 276 -6.66 10.85 13.73
CA ARG A 276 -7.59 11.96 13.46
C ARG A 276 -8.54 11.63 12.28
N SER A 277 -8.23 10.62 11.48
CA SER A 277 -8.89 10.31 10.21
C SER A 277 -9.85 9.13 10.30
N GLN A 278 -11.07 9.37 10.80
CA GLN A 278 -12.11 8.34 10.96
C GLN A 278 -12.45 7.57 9.67
N GLY A 279 -12.21 8.15 8.48
CA GLY A 279 -12.45 7.50 7.20
C GLY A 279 -11.43 6.44 6.76
N LEU A 280 -10.27 6.39 7.43
CA LEU A 280 -9.20 5.42 7.19
C LEU A 280 -9.14 4.31 8.26
N SER A 281 -9.92 4.42 9.33
CA SER A 281 -10.06 3.39 10.36
C SER A 281 -10.92 2.21 9.85
N PRO A 282 -10.50 0.93 10.06
CA PRO A 282 -11.35 -0.23 9.78
C PRO A 282 -12.59 -0.29 10.68
N VAL A 283 -12.49 0.32 11.86
CA VAL A 283 -13.55 0.32 12.87
C VAL A 283 -14.33 1.60 12.68
N GLY A 284 -15.45 1.50 11.95
CA GLY A 284 -16.59 2.31 12.32
C GLY A 284 -16.83 2.02 13.79
N ARG A 285 -16.69 3.03 14.66
CA ARG A 285 -17.13 2.89 16.04
C ARG A 285 -18.59 2.46 15.96
N ALA A 286 -18.86 1.20 16.29
CA ALA A 286 -20.21 0.82 16.67
C ALA A 286 -20.55 1.76 17.83
N ALA A 287 -21.51 2.64 17.58
CA ALA A 287 -22.14 3.44 18.61
C ALA A 287 -22.91 2.51 19.56
#